data_AF-A0A4Q1SRL6-F1
#
_entry.id   AF-A0A4Q1SRL6-F1
#
_cell.length_a   1.000
_cell.length_b   1.000
_cell.length_c   1.000
_cell.angle_alpha   90.00
_cell.angle_beta   90.00
_cell.angle_gamma   90.00
#
_symmetry.space_group_name_H-M   'P 1'
#
loop_
_entity.id
_entity.type
_entity.pdbx_description
1 polymer ?
#
loop_
_entity_poly.entity_id
_entity_poly.type
_entity_poly.pdbx_seq_one_letter_code
_entity_poly.pdbx_strand_id
1 'polypeptide(L)'
;MGKKNIICFLFLMFFISACTNDQRSEMTKIQGDQSFVVTPEEFKDPLEFTIQTKDFSLEQEREIEINRSIKKVEDTDVLLDKLYVREKDVLVSIKLETNIDSIKGRFLSPYEFKTEDQVTRVISTDVDIKVYDENGQRLMEGSGIKENEIGIYLHKDEFENSKEVEFSITGLHVMEYIKK
;
A
#
# COMPACT_ATOMS: atom_id res chain seq x y z
N MET A 1 30.93 31.98 -46.37
CA MET A 1 29.62 32.25 -45.73
C MET A 1 29.00 30.92 -45.33
N GLY A 2 28.37 30.83 -44.15
CA GLY A 2 27.52 29.69 -43.78
C GLY A 2 28.02 28.78 -42.65
N LYS A 3 28.46 29.33 -41.51
CA LYS A 3 28.45 28.60 -40.23
C LYS A 3 27.66 29.40 -39.20
N LYS A 4 26.34 29.33 -39.31
CA LYS A 4 25.40 29.73 -38.27
C LYS A 4 24.23 28.78 -38.43
N ASN A 5 24.07 27.84 -37.48
CA ASN A 5 22.84 27.11 -37.16
C ASN A 5 23.17 25.98 -36.17
N ILE A 6 23.81 26.31 -35.04
CA ILE A 6 23.98 25.39 -33.89
C ILE A 6 23.69 26.17 -32.60
N ILE A 7 22.57 26.89 -32.56
CA ILE A 7 22.16 27.63 -31.35
C ILE A 7 20.69 27.32 -30.98
N CYS A 8 19.87 26.79 -31.90
CA CYS A 8 18.46 26.52 -31.60
C CYS A 8 18.19 25.18 -30.88
N PHE A 9 19.17 24.27 -30.75
CA PHE A 9 18.90 22.96 -30.14
C PHE A 9 19.05 22.93 -28.61
N LEU A 10 19.63 23.98 -28.00
CA LEU A 10 19.84 24.06 -26.55
C LEU A 10 18.64 24.65 -25.78
N PHE A 11 17.71 25.32 -26.46
CA PHE A 11 16.52 25.89 -25.83
C PHE A 11 15.33 24.90 -25.74
N LEU A 12 15.34 23.82 -26.53
CA LEU A 12 14.25 22.83 -26.52
C LEU A 12 14.37 21.81 -25.37
N MET A 13 15.54 21.67 -24.75
CA MET A 13 15.74 20.74 -23.62
C MET A 13 15.28 21.28 -22.27
N PHE A 14 14.87 22.56 -22.16
CA PHE A 14 14.39 23.12 -20.89
C PHE A 14 12.89 22.91 -20.61
N PHE A 15 12.12 22.37 -21.56
CA PHE A 15 10.67 22.19 -21.39
C PHE A 15 10.22 20.78 -20.98
N ILE A 16 11.13 19.83 -20.80
CA ILE A 16 10.76 18.44 -20.44
C ILE A 16 10.85 18.19 -18.91
N SER A 17 11.41 19.12 -18.14
CA SER A 17 11.68 18.90 -16.70
C SER A 17 10.60 19.40 -15.74
N ALA A 18 9.39 19.74 -16.20
CA ALA A 18 8.35 20.33 -15.35
C ALA A 18 7.07 19.48 -15.17
N CYS A 19 7.12 18.18 -15.45
CA CYS A 19 6.12 17.24 -14.97
C CYS A 19 6.72 16.41 -13.83
N THR A 20 7.05 17.07 -12.72
CA THR A 20 7.13 16.37 -11.43
C THR A 20 5.69 16.02 -11.06
N ASN A 21 5.22 14.87 -11.55
CA ASN A 21 4.04 14.24 -11.01
C ASN A 21 4.36 13.91 -9.56
N ASP A 22 3.99 14.82 -8.65
CA ASP A 22 3.90 14.55 -7.22
C ASP A 22 2.77 13.53 -7.08
N GLN A 23 3.09 12.25 -7.37
CA GLN A 23 2.22 11.08 -7.15
C GLN A 23 2.13 10.84 -5.65
N ARG A 24 1.70 11.85 -4.91
CA ARG A 24 1.16 11.63 -3.59
C ARG A 24 -0.03 10.71 -3.77
N SER A 25 -0.01 9.61 -3.03
CA SER A 25 -1.14 8.70 -3.00
C SER A 25 -2.42 9.49 -2.75
N GLU A 26 -3.53 9.06 -3.35
CA GLU A 26 -4.82 9.73 -3.21
C GLU A 26 -5.17 9.99 -1.74
N MET A 27 -4.91 9.00 -0.87
CA MET A 27 -5.05 9.11 0.59
C MET A 27 -4.26 10.30 1.16
N THR A 28 -3.02 10.52 0.72
CA THR A 28 -2.17 11.65 1.12
C THR A 28 -2.73 13.01 0.70
N LYS A 29 -3.56 13.07 -0.36
CA LYS A 29 -4.24 14.30 -0.76
C LYS A 29 -5.31 14.71 0.24
N ILE A 30 -6.17 13.79 0.69
CA ILE A 30 -7.14 14.09 1.76
C ILE A 30 -6.41 14.38 3.08
N GLN A 31 -5.39 13.59 3.41
CA GLN A 31 -4.64 13.74 4.67
C GLN A 31 -4.03 15.13 4.84
N GLY A 32 -3.51 15.73 3.77
CA GLY A 32 -2.83 17.03 3.81
C GLY A 32 -3.70 18.24 3.49
N ASP A 33 -4.95 18.03 3.08
CA ASP A 33 -5.83 19.10 2.58
C ASP A 33 -6.83 19.54 3.65
N GLN A 34 -6.64 20.76 4.15
CA GLN A 34 -7.51 21.39 5.15
C GLN A 34 -8.96 21.59 4.66
N SER A 35 -9.22 21.39 3.37
CA SER A 35 -10.55 21.45 2.76
C SER A 35 -11.43 20.26 3.14
N PHE A 36 -10.88 19.21 3.76
CA PHE A 36 -11.63 18.04 4.22
C PHE A 36 -11.72 17.98 5.75
N VAL A 37 -12.85 17.48 6.23
CA VAL A 37 -13.00 16.96 7.59
C VAL A 37 -12.93 15.45 7.49
N VAL A 38 -12.12 14.82 8.35
CA VAL A 38 -11.91 13.38 8.39
C VAL A 38 -12.23 12.85 9.78
N THR A 39 -13.06 11.81 9.84
CA THR A 39 -13.45 11.12 11.07
C THR A 39 -13.01 9.66 11.00
N PRO A 40 -12.18 9.16 11.93
CA PRO A 40 -11.80 7.76 11.98
C PRO A 40 -12.89 6.92 12.65
N GLU A 41 -13.14 5.74 12.10
CA GLU A 41 -13.93 4.65 12.67
C GLU A 41 -13.06 3.38 12.68
N GLU A 42 -13.09 2.60 13.75
CA GLU A 42 -12.37 1.32 13.82
C GLU A 42 -12.97 0.32 12.82
N PHE A 43 -12.13 -0.30 11.99
CA PHE A 43 -12.56 -1.40 11.14
C PHE A 43 -12.51 -2.71 11.92
N LYS A 44 -13.69 -3.25 12.25
CA LYS A 44 -13.84 -4.39 13.17
C LYS A 44 -13.58 -5.75 12.53
N ASP A 45 -13.72 -5.86 11.23
CA ASP A 45 -13.56 -7.13 10.53
C ASP A 45 -12.06 -7.34 10.19
N PRO A 46 -11.49 -8.54 10.40
CA PRO A 46 -10.16 -8.83 9.91
C PRO A 46 -10.16 -8.85 8.38
N LEU A 47 -9.07 -8.34 7.79
CA LEU A 47 -8.76 -8.57 6.39
C LEU A 47 -8.03 -9.92 6.28
N GLU A 48 -8.73 -10.91 5.74
CA GLU A 48 -8.25 -12.28 5.62
C GLU A 48 -8.07 -12.68 4.16
N PHE A 49 -6.96 -13.35 3.84
CA PHE A 49 -6.71 -13.91 2.51
C PHE A 49 -5.64 -15.00 2.52
N THR A 50 -5.66 -15.84 1.49
CA THR A 50 -4.71 -16.94 1.32
C THR A 50 -3.85 -16.74 0.07
N ILE A 51 -2.57 -17.08 0.18
CA ILE A 51 -1.63 -17.15 -0.93
C ILE A 51 -1.24 -18.61 -1.14
N GLN A 52 -1.41 -19.11 -2.36
CA GLN A 52 -0.87 -20.41 -2.76
C GLN A 52 0.60 -20.20 -3.14
N THR A 53 1.52 -20.77 -2.37
CA THR A 53 2.96 -20.50 -2.50
C THR A 53 3.52 -21.01 -3.82
N LYS A 54 2.99 -22.13 -4.31
CA LYS A 54 3.32 -22.76 -5.60
C LYS A 54 3.08 -21.86 -6.82
N ASP A 55 2.28 -20.81 -6.68
CA ASP A 55 2.01 -19.86 -7.78
C ASP A 55 3.24 -18.96 -8.03
N PHE A 56 4.24 -18.98 -7.13
CA PHE A 56 5.42 -18.14 -7.18
C PHE A 56 6.70 -18.99 -7.20
N SER A 57 7.56 -18.74 -8.18
CA SER A 57 8.92 -19.29 -8.18
C SER A 57 9.85 -18.35 -7.40
N LEU A 58 10.51 -18.89 -6.38
CA LEU A 58 11.37 -18.17 -5.43
C LEU A 58 12.86 -18.42 -5.68
N GLU A 59 13.23 -19.06 -6.79
CA GLU A 59 14.60 -19.51 -7.07
C GLU A 59 15.63 -18.36 -7.19
N GLN A 60 15.16 -17.15 -7.52
CA GLN A 60 16.01 -15.98 -7.75
C GLN A 60 15.46 -14.75 -7.03
N GLU A 61 16.36 -13.85 -6.62
CA GLU A 61 15.96 -12.56 -6.07
C GLU A 61 15.32 -11.70 -7.16
N ARG A 62 14.06 -11.31 -6.94
CA ARG A 62 13.29 -10.53 -7.91
C ARG A 62 12.05 -9.94 -7.28
N GLU A 63 11.49 -8.96 -7.99
CA GLU A 63 10.14 -8.48 -7.78
C GLU A 63 9.17 -9.27 -8.67
N ILE A 64 8.05 -9.70 -8.11
CA ILE A 64 6.95 -10.33 -8.81
C ILE A 64 5.73 -9.43 -8.65
N GLU A 65 5.31 -8.77 -9.74
CA GLU A 65 4.06 -8.02 -9.75
C GLU A 65 2.86 -8.96 -9.89
N ILE A 66 1.83 -8.73 -9.06
CA ILE A 66 0.67 -9.60 -8.94
C ILE A 66 -0.61 -8.82 -9.24
N ASN A 67 -0.80 -7.65 -8.62
CA ASN A 67 -1.99 -6.80 -8.78
C ASN A 67 -3.32 -7.57 -8.68
N ARG A 68 -3.43 -8.49 -7.71
CA ARG A 68 -4.63 -9.32 -7.52
C ARG A 68 -5.54 -8.68 -6.46
N SER A 69 -6.78 -8.38 -6.85
CA SER A 69 -7.80 -7.95 -5.87
C SER A 69 -8.09 -9.05 -4.87
N ILE A 70 -7.98 -8.70 -3.58
CA ILE A 70 -8.35 -9.56 -2.45
C ILE A 70 -9.82 -9.31 -2.11
N LYS A 71 -10.15 -8.04 -1.83
CA LYS A 71 -11.49 -7.61 -1.42
C LYS A 71 -11.63 -6.11 -1.63
N LYS A 72 -12.86 -5.66 -1.81
CA LYS A 72 -13.22 -4.24 -1.73
C LYS A 72 -13.84 -3.93 -0.37
N VAL A 73 -13.35 -2.88 0.28
CA VAL A 73 -13.86 -2.35 1.54
C VAL A 73 -14.15 -0.87 1.33
N GLU A 74 -15.42 -0.49 1.34
CA GLU A 74 -15.86 0.88 1.04
C GLU A 74 -15.29 1.36 -0.32
N ASP A 75 -14.67 2.55 -0.36
CA ASP A 75 -14.03 3.11 -1.55
C ASP A 75 -12.59 2.59 -1.78
N THR A 76 -12.15 1.58 -1.03
CA THR A 76 -10.80 1.01 -1.10
C THR A 76 -10.79 -0.41 -1.66
N ASP A 77 -10.00 -0.61 -2.71
CA ASP A 77 -9.64 -1.91 -3.23
C ASP A 77 -8.36 -2.40 -2.53
N VAL A 78 -8.46 -3.56 -1.87
CA VAL A 78 -7.32 -4.21 -1.21
C VAL A 78 -6.68 -5.17 -2.21
N LEU A 79 -5.41 -4.96 -2.52
CA LEU A 79 -4.69 -5.69 -3.54
C LEU A 79 -3.49 -6.42 -2.95
N LEU A 80 -3.32 -7.69 -3.32
CA LEU A 80 -2.01 -8.32 -3.29
C LEU A 80 -1.21 -7.74 -4.46
N ASP A 81 -0.34 -6.79 -4.16
CA ASP A 81 0.36 -5.99 -5.16
C ASP A 81 1.60 -6.70 -5.67
N LYS A 82 2.54 -7.00 -4.77
CA LYS A 82 3.89 -7.47 -5.13
C LYS A 82 4.42 -8.49 -4.14
N LEU A 83 5.31 -9.35 -4.63
CA LEU A 83 6.25 -10.11 -3.80
C LEU A 83 7.67 -9.67 -4.12
N TYR A 84 8.47 -9.37 -3.11
CA TYR A 84 9.92 -9.20 -3.26
C TYR A 84 10.60 -10.42 -2.68
N VAL A 85 11.16 -11.25 -3.56
CA VAL A 85 11.97 -12.39 -3.19
C VAL A 85 13.40 -11.92 -2.98
N ARG A 86 13.95 -12.18 -1.81
CA ARG A 86 15.35 -11.90 -1.46
C ARG A 86 16.05 -13.20 -1.07
N GLU A 87 17.32 -13.11 -0.68
CA GLU A 87 18.11 -14.28 -0.29
C GLU A 87 17.42 -15.11 0.82
N LYS A 88 16.90 -14.44 1.86
CA LYS A 88 16.40 -15.09 3.08
C LYS A 88 14.93 -14.82 3.40
N ASP A 89 14.35 -13.81 2.75
CA ASP A 89 13.02 -13.31 3.04
C ASP A 89 12.18 -13.12 1.78
N VAL A 90 10.88 -13.23 1.96
CA VAL A 90 9.86 -12.82 1.00
C VAL A 90 9.07 -11.68 1.63
N LEU A 91 9.07 -10.52 1.00
CA LEU A 91 8.21 -9.40 1.38
C LEU A 91 6.92 -9.46 0.55
N VAL A 92 5.81 -9.70 1.22
CA VAL A 92 4.46 -9.59 0.66
C VAL A 92 3.97 -8.15 0.80
N SER A 93 3.67 -7.50 -0.31
CA SER A 93 3.12 -6.15 -0.36
C SER A 93 1.62 -6.19 -0.58
N ILE A 94 0.86 -5.64 0.38
CA ILE A 94 -0.57 -5.41 0.26
C ILE A 94 -0.79 -3.91 0.07
N LYS A 95 -1.39 -3.54 -1.06
CA LYS A 95 -1.69 -2.15 -1.41
C LYS A 95 -3.15 -1.84 -1.11
N LEU A 96 -3.37 -0.70 -0.45
CA LEU A 96 -4.69 -0.12 -0.21
C LEU A 96 -4.94 0.97 -1.26
N GLU A 97 -5.60 0.60 -2.35
CA GLU A 97 -5.90 1.52 -3.45
C GLU A 97 -7.26 2.19 -3.20
N THR A 98 -7.22 3.48 -2.87
CA THR A 98 -8.43 4.26 -2.57
C THR A 98 -8.90 5.00 -3.80
N ASN A 99 -10.20 4.96 -4.06
CA ASN A 99 -10.86 5.70 -5.13
C ASN A 99 -11.57 6.92 -4.53
N ILE A 100 -10.91 8.08 -4.55
CA ILE A 100 -11.46 9.27 -3.87
C ILE A 100 -12.58 9.92 -4.69
N ASP A 101 -13.70 10.22 -4.01
CA ASP A 101 -14.72 11.15 -4.49
C ASP A 101 -14.38 12.59 -4.10
N SER A 102 -14.74 13.54 -4.96
CA SER A 102 -14.39 14.95 -4.79
C SER A 102 -15.14 15.68 -3.65
N ILE A 103 -16.19 15.08 -3.11
CA ILE A 103 -17.10 15.68 -2.14
C ILE A 103 -17.07 14.92 -0.81
N LYS A 104 -17.25 13.60 -0.82
CA LYS A 104 -17.27 12.78 0.39
C LYS A 104 -17.09 11.29 0.07
N GLY A 105 -16.57 10.53 1.03
CA GLY A 105 -16.45 9.08 0.89
C GLY A 105 -15.91 8.41 2.15
N ARG A 106 -15.63 7.12 2.03
CA ARG A 106 -15.12 6.28 3.12
C ARG A 106 -14.01 5.38 2.58
N PHE A 107 -12.82 5.43 3.17
CA PHE A 107 -11.69 4.62 2.71
C PHE A 107 -11.01 3.89 3.86
N LEU A 108 -10.43 2.72 3.56
CA LEU A 108 -9.67 1.92 4.51
C LEU A 108 -8.24 2.46 4.64
N SER A 109 -7.76 2.58 5.87
CA SER A 109 -6.46 3.15 6.21
C SER A 109 -5.78 2.33 7.31
N PRO A 110 -4.45 2.13 7.23
CA PRO A 110 -3.66 1.57 8.33
C PRO A 110 -3.29 2.65 9.38
N TYR A 111 -3.77 3.88 9.20
CA TYR A 111 -3.52 5.03 10.06
C TYR A 111 -4.82 5.64 10.55
N GLU A 112 -4.77 6.16 11.78
CA GLU A 112 -5.82 7.02 12.31
C GLU A 112 -5.49 8.48 11.98
N PHE A 113 -6.45 9.21 11.41
CA PHE A 113 -6.34 10.64 11.16
C PHE A 113 -7.37 11.41 11.99
N LYS A 114 -6.92 12.47 12.66
CA LYS A 114 -7.78 13.42 13.37
C LYS A 114 -7.55 14.80 12.78
N THR A 115 -8.64 15.48 12.38
CA THR A 115 -8.58 16.80 11.70
C THR A 115 -9.23 17.93 12.49
N GLU A 116 -9.34 17.84 13.82
CA GLU A 116 -9.96 18.95 14.55
C GLU A 116 -9.13 20.23 14.54
N ASP A 117 -7.80 20.19 14.41
CA ASP A 117 -6.96 21.39 14.15
C ASP A 117 -5.51 21.12 13.70
N GLN A 118 -5.03 19.87 13.75
CA GLN A 118 -3.73 19.46 13.22
C GLN A 118 -3.85 18.05 12.65
N VAL A 119 -3.36 17.84 11.43
CA VAL A 119 -3.24 16.50 10.83
C VAL A 119 -2.23 15.72 11.68
N THR A 120 -2.74 15.03 12.70
CA THR A 120 -1.92 14.11 13.47
C THR A 120 -2.02 12.77 12.76
N ARG A 121 -0.97 12.40 12.03
CA ARG A 121 -0.80 11.02 11.57
C ARG A 121 -0.42 10.21 12.79
N VAL A 122 -1.41 9.62 13.44
CA VAL A 122 -1.15 8.58 14.42
C VAL A 122 -0.93 7.32 13.59
N ILE A 123 0.30 6.84 13.56
CA ILE A 123 0.52 5.46 13.12
C ILE A 123 -0.32 4.63 14.08
N SER A 124 -1.34 3.93 13.57
CA SER A 124 -2.05 2.96 14.40
C SER A 124 -0.97 2.00 14.88
N THR A 125 -0.63 2.07 16.16
CA THR A 125 0.31 1.14 16.81
C THR A 125 -0.27 -0.27 16.85
N ASP A 126 -1.49 -0.44 16.34
CA ASP A 126 -2.39 -1.55 16.63
C ASP A 126 -2.72 -2.36 15.38
N VAL A 127 -2.09 -2.08 14.21
CA VAL A 127 -2.22 -2.99 13.07
C VAL A 127 -1.51 -4.29 13.39
N ASP A 128 -2.29 -5.29 13.78
CA ASP A 128 -1.81 -6.63 14.11
C ASP A 128 -1.97 -7.54 12.89
N ILE A 129 -0.88 -8.25 12.58
CA ILE A 129 -0.74 -9.07 11.39
C ILE A 129 -0.33 -10.46 11.84
N LYS A 130 -1.12 -11.45 11.45
CA LYS A 130 -0.88 -12.86 11.79
C LYS A 130 -0.79 -13.65 10.51
N VAL A 131 0.21 -14.51 10.45
CA VAL A 131 0.45 -15.36 9.28
C VAL A 131 0.56 -16.81 9.73
N TYR A 132 -0.12 -17.70 9.02
CA TYR A 132 -0.21 -19.13 9.33
C TYR A 132 0.10 -19.97 8.09
N ASP A 133 0.66 -21.16 8.30
CA ASP A 133 0.79 -22.20 7.27
C ASP A 133 -0.51 -23.01 7.10
N GLU A 134 -0.51 -23.98 6.18
CA GLU A 134 -1.67 -24.86 5.94
C GLU A 134 -2.07 -25.76 7.13
N ASN A 135 -1.20 -25.89 8.13
CA ASN A 135 -1.44 -26.68 9.34
C ASN A 135 -1.94 -25.80 10.49
N GLY A 136 -2.10 -24.49 10.27
CA GLY A 136 -2.42 -23.50 11.29
C GLY A 136 -1.24 -23.16 12.21
N GLN A 137 -0.02 -23.58 11.86
CA GLN A 137 1.20 -23.17 12.56
C GLN A 137 1.50 -21.71 12.22
N ARG A 138 1.71 -20.89 13.27
CA ARG A 138 2.00 -19.47 13.11
C ARG A 138 3.42 -19.28 12.57
N LEU A 139 3.53 -18.60 11.43
CA LEU A 139 4.79 -18.23 10.79
C LEU A 139 5.27 -16.84 11.22
N MET A 140 4.35 -15.92 11.51
CA MET A 140 4.69 -14.54 11.86
C MET A 140 3.64 -13.86 12.77
N GLU A 141 4.12 -12.90 13.57
CA GLU A 141 3.32 -11.90 14.29
C GLU A 141 3.90 -10.48 14.07
N GLY A 142 3.07 -9.57 13.57
CA GLY A 142 3.38 -8.18 13.21
C GLY A 142 3.88 -7.98 11.77
N SER A 143 3.82 -6.75 11.23
CA SER A 143 4.62 -6.32 10.05
C SER A 143 4.56 -4.79 9.81
N GLY A 144 5.39 -4.26 8.89
CA GLY A 144 5.61 -2.82 8.73
C GLY A 144 4.63 -2.13 7.77
N ILE A 145 4.20 -0.91 8.12
CA ILE A 145 3.33 -0.07 7.29
C ILE A 145 4.15 1.06 6.67
N LYS A 146 4.09 1.21 5.35
CA LYS A 146 4.67 2.37 4.64
C LYS A 146 3.59 3.02 3.79
N GLU A 147 3.15 4.22 4.19
CA GLU A 147 2.11 4.96 3.48
C GLU A 147 0.85 4.10 3.28
N ASN A 148 0.53 3.68 2.06
CA ASN A 148 -0.68 2.89 1.77
C ASN A 148 -0.36 1.40 1.55
N GLU A 149 0.84 0.98 1.90
CA GLU A 149 1.33 -0.37 1.71
C GLU A 149 1.57 -1.03 3.08
N ILE A 150 1.06 -2.23 3.22
CA ILE A 150 1.33 -3.12 4.34
C ILE A 150 2.33 -4.16 3.82
N GLY A 151 3.55 -4.13 4.38
CA GLY A 151 4.65 -4.99 3.99
C GLY A 151 4.88 -6.09 5.02
N ILE A 152 4.68 -7.35 4.62
CA ILE A 152 4.75 -8.54 5.48
C ILE A 152 6.00 -9.35 5.13
N TYR A 153 6.94 -9.48 6.07
CA TYR A 153 8.21 -10.19 5.86
C TYR A 153 8.13 -11.61 6.38
N LEU A 154 8.30 -12.59 5.50
CA LEU A 154 8.31 -14.01 5.85
C LEU A 154 9.68 -14.59 5.54
N HIS A 155 10.13 -15.57 6.34
CA HIS A 155 11.30 -16.34 5.95
C HIS A 155 11.00 -17.11 4.67
N LYS A 156 11.92 -17.04 3.72
CA LYS A 156 11.77 -17.66 2.41
C LYS A 156 11.56 -19.17 2.53
N ASP A 157 12.33 -19.82 3.39
CA ASP A 157 12.22 -21.28 3.62
C ASP A 157 10.85 -21.66 4.19
N GLU A 158 10.28 -20.86 5.09
CA GLU A 158 8.95 -21.12 5.67
C GLU A 158 7.84 -20.93 4.62
N PHE A 159 7.94 -19.87 3.81
CA PHE A 159 7.00 -19.59 2.73
C PHE A 159 7.09 -20.67 1.62
N GLU A 160 8.29 -21.13 1.26
CA GLU A 160 8.48 -22.13 0.21
C GLU A 160 8.01 -23.53 0.65
N ASN A 161 8.20 -23.88 1.92
CA ASN A 161 7.81 -25.19 2.45
C ASN A 161 6.31 -25.30 2.77
N SER A 162 5.61 -24.17 2.90
CA SER A 162 4.16 -24.16 3.08
C SER A 162 3.47 -24.35 1.73
N LYS A 163 2.35 -25.08 1.67
CA LYS A 163 1.51 -25.16 0.45
C LYS A 163 0.71 -23.87 0.24
N GLU A 164 0.23 -23.32 1.33
CA GLU A 164 -0.52 -22.08 1.37
C GLU A 164 -0.19 -21.31 2.63
N VAL A 165 -0.30 -20.00 2.53
CA VAL A 165 -0.05 -19.08 3.63
C VAL A 165 -1.30 -18.24 3.81
N GLU A 166 -1.86 -18.29 5.01
CA GLU A 166 -3.04 -17.53 5.42
C GLU A 166 -2.62 -16.26 6.15
N PHE A 167 -3.22 -15.14 5.77
CA PHE A 167 -2.97 -13.82 6.35
C PHE A 167 -4.22 -13.32 7.04
N SER A 168 -4.06 -12.74 8.23
CA SER A 168 -5.10 -12.03 8.97
C SER A 168 -4.56 -10.69 9.44
N ILE A 169 -5.12 -9.60 8.94
CA ILE A 169 -4.73 -8.22 9.26
C ILE A 169 -5.88 -7.53 10.00
N THR A 170 -5.60 -6.97 11.17
CA THR A 170 -6.57 -6.25 12.03
C THR A 170 -6.05 -4.86 12.40
N GLY A 171 -6.84 -4.05 13.11
CA GLY A 171 -6.42 -2.72 13.58
C GLY A 171 -6.40 -1.63 12.49
N LEU A 172 -7.04 -1.91 11.36
CA LEU A 172 -7.28 -0.94 10.29
C LEU A 172 -8.42 0.02 10.70
N HIS A 173 -8.50 1.16 10.03
CA HIS A 173 -9.51 2.19 10.26
C HIS A 173 -10.26 2.49 8.98
N VAL A 174 -11.57 2.72 9.09
CA VAL A 174 -12.34 3.38 8.04
C VAL A 174 -12.28 4.88 8.30
N MET A 175 -11.82 5.62 7.30
CA MET A 175 -11.74 7.07 7.33
C MET A 175 -12.91 7.63 6.53
N GLU A 176 -13.87 8.22 7.23
CA GLU A 176 -14.94 8.99 6.59
C GLU A 176 -14.43 10.41 6.36
N TYR A 177 -14.64 10.93 5.16
CA TYR A 177 -14.26 12.30 4.82
C TYR A 177 -15.39 13.04 4.11
N ILE A 178 -15.43 14.35 4.34
CA ILE A 178 -16.33 15.27 3.67
C ILE A 178 -15.63 16.61 3.44
N LYS A 179 -15.84 17.19 2.26
CA LYS A 179 -15.34 18.52 1.91
C LYS A 179 -16.12 19.59 2.69
N LYS A 180 -15.39 20.55 3.27
CA LYS A 180 -15.94 21.71 3.99
C LYS A 180 -16.73 22.65 3.08
#